data_AF-A0A931S133-F1
#
_entry.id   AF-A0A931S133-F1
#
_cell.length_a   1.000
_cell.length_b   1.000
_cell.length_c   1.000
_cell.angle_alpha   90.00
_cell.angle_beta   90.00
_cell.angle_gamma   90.00
#
_symmetry.space_group_name_H-M   'P 1'
#
loop_
_entity.id
_entity.type
_entity.pdbx_description
1 polymer ?
#
loop_
_entity_poly.entity_id
_entity_poly.type
_entity_poly.pdbx_seq_one_letter_code
_entity_poly.pdbx_strand_id
1 'polypeptide(L)'
;MIIIFGLLFFISCGSVVNQGENYGNLLDSPEGLALTESEHEIGWGRSDCTTCHNLDNIHLIDRTGGLVDIEVVHDHALQEGVSGCAACHGTNGAP
;
A
#
# COMPACT_ATOMS: atom_id res chain seq x y z
N MET A 1 17.68 -37.30 35.53
CA MET A 1 16.91 -36.05 35.33
C MET A 1 17.49 -35.28 34.16
N ILE A 2 17.15 -35.63 32.92
CA ILE A 2 17.65 -34.97 31.69
C ILE A 2 16.49 -34.80 30.70
N ILE A 3 15.33 -34.34 31.17
CA ILE A 3 14.15 -34.13 30.29
C ILE A 3 13.40 -32.85 30.68
N ILE A 4 14.11 -31.76 30.95
CA ILE A 4 13.48 -30.45 31.23
C ILE A 4 14.11 -29.30 30.41
N PHE A 5 15.25 -29.51 29.74
CA PHE A 5 15.97 -28.41 29.06
C PHE A 5 15.74 -28.30 27.55
N GLY A 6 14.89 -29.15 26.96
CA GLY A 6 14.69 -29.23 25.50
C GLY A 6 13.38 -28.63 24.97
N LEU A 7 12.53 -28.05 25.82
CA LEU A 7 11.14 -27.71 25.48
C LEU A 7 10.83 -26.19 25.43
N LEU A 8 11.85 -25.34 25.28
CA LEU A 8 11.68 -23.87 25.27
C LEU A 8 12.00 -23.20 23.92
N PHE A 9 12.25 -23.96 22.86
CA PHE A 9 12.70 -23.41 21.57
C PHE A 9 11.59 -23.16 20.52
N PHE A 10 10.31 -23.30 20.88
CA PHE A 10 9.20 -23.25 19.90
C PHE A 10 8.20 -22.10 20.07
N ILE A 11 8.56 -21.00 20.74
CA ILE A 11 7.64 -19.86 20.88
C ILE A 11 8.34 -18.53 20.57
N SER A 12 8.78 -18.37 19.33
CA SER A 12 8.98 -17.05 18.75
C SER A 12 8.78 -17.12 17.24
N CYS A 13 7.53 -17.36 16.84
CA CYS A 13 7.09 -16.99 15.49
C CYS A 13 6.72 -15.51 15.58
N GLY A 14 7.72 -14.64 15.51
CA GLY A 14 7.48 -13.20 15.46
C GLY A 14 6.74 -12.90 14.16
N SER A 15 5.46 -12.56 14.25
CA SER A 15 4.71 -12.04 13.11
C SER A 15 5.28 -10.66 12.77
N VAL A 16 6.08 -10.59 11.71
CA VAL A 16 6.44 -9.31 11.12
C VAL A 16 5.14 -8.74 10.56
N VAL A 17 4.68 -7.61 11.12
CA VAL A 17 3.50 -6.91 10.62
C VAL A 17 3.78 -6.47 9.19
N ASN A 18 2.97 -6.90 8.23
CA ASN A 18 3.09 -6.44 6.84
C ASN A 18 2.86 -4.92 6.81
N GLN A 19 3.86 -4.16 6.39
CA GLN A 19 3.82 -2.70 6.32
C GLN A 19 3.29 -2.19 4.97
N GLY A 20 2.95 -3.11 4.06
CA GLY A 20 2.54 -2.78 2.70
C GLY A 20 3.68 -2.22 1.84
N GLU A 21 3.33 -1.89 0.62
CA GLU A 21 4.13 -1.02 -0.24
C GLU A 21 4.24 0.36 0.42
N ASN A 22 5.42 0.98 0.27
CA ASN A 22 5.73 2.24 0.92
C ASN A 22 6.31 3.24 -0.06
N TYR A 23 5.51 4.26 -0.37
CA TYR A 23 5.86 5.39 -1.22
C TYR A 23 5.88 6.72 -0.45
N GLY A 24 5.88 6.66 0.89
CA GLY A 24 5.77 7.84 1.75
C GLY A 24 4.33 8.36 1.91
N ASN A 25 4.20 9.63 2.25
CA ASN A 25 2.94 10.34 2.34
C ASN A 25 2.71 11.11 1.04
N LEU A 26 1.78 10.67 0.19
CA LEU A 26 1.49 11.35 -1.07
C LEU A 26 0.97 12.78 -0.88
N LEU A 27 0.38 13.11 0.27
CA LEU A 27 -0.04 14.50 0.54
C LEU A 27 1.13 15.49 0.64
N ASP A 28 2.38 15.00 0.75
CA ASP A 28 3.57 15.83 0.69
C ASP A 28 4.01 16.13 -0.77
N SER A 29 3.38 15.50 -1.76
CA SER A 29 3.57 15.77 -3.19
C SER A 29 3.06 17.16 -3.56
N PRO A 30 3.68 17.85 -4.55
CA PRO A 30 3.16 19.09 -5.11
C PRO A 30 1.70 19.01 -5.60
N GLU A 31 1.25 17.86 -6.11
CA GLU A 31 -0.12 17.64 -6.61
C GLU A 31 -1.00 16.84 -5.62
N GLY A 32 -0.49 16.62 -4.41
CA GLY A 32 -1.17 15.86 -3.36
C GLY A 32 -1.43 14.40 -3.78
N LEU A 33 -2.70 14.00 -3.87
CA LEU A 33 -3.04 12.61 -4.19
C LEU A 33 -2.86 12.25 -5.67
N ALA A 34 -2.90 13.24 -6.56
CA ALA A 34 -2.72 13.02 -7.98
C ALA A 34 -1.24 12.77 -8.28
N LEU A 35 -0.95 11.70 -9.00
CA LEU A 35 0.43 11.37 -9.35
C LEU A 35 0.93 12.30 -10.45
N THR A 36 2.20 12.71 -10.36
CA THR A 36 2.92 13.37 -11.46
C THR A 36 3.78 12.37 -12.24
N GLU A 37 4.14 12.72 -13.47
CA GLU A 37 5.07 11.92 -14.30
C GLU A 37 6.41 11.67 -13.59
N SER A 38 6.93 12.67 -12.88
CA SER A 38 8.19 12.55 -12.13
C SER A 38 8.12 11.64 -10.91
N GLU A 39 6.94 11.45 -10.32
CA GLU A 39 6.75 10.57 -9.16
C GLU A 39 6.48 9.12 -9.57
N HIS A 40 6.03 8.93 -10.81
CA HIS A 40 5.60 7.64 -11.32
C HIS A 40 6.22 7.31 -12.69
N GLU A 41 7.51 7.62 -12.89
CA GLU A 41 8.21 7.57 -14.19
C GLU A 41 8.00 6.26 -14.98
N ILE A 42 8.02 5.11 -14.29
CA ILE A 42 7.88 3.78 -14.92
C ILE A 42 6.42 3.48 -15.27
N GLY A 43 5.50 3.89 -14.39
CA GLY A 43 4.08 3.57 -14.49
C GLY A 43 3.27 4.64 -15.20
N TRP A 44 3.83 5.82 -15.49
CA TRP A 44 3.12 6.93 -16.11
C TRP A 44 2.51 6.54 -17.47
N GLY A 45 1.31 7.04 -17.74
CA GLY A 45 0.53 6.75 -18.94
C GLY A 45 -0.15 5.37 -18.95
N ARG A 46 0.03 4.56 -17.90
CA ARG A 46 -0.61 3.24 -17.80
C ARG A 46 -1.96 3.32 -17.10
N SER A 47 -2.93 2.58 -17.62
CA SER A 47 -4.23 2.37 -16.98
C SER A 47 -4.31 1.06 -16.20
N ASP A 48 -3.34 0.16 -16.33
CA ASP A 48 -3.32 -1.15 -15.66
C ASP A 48 -2.45 -1.14 -14.38
N CYS A 49 -2.88 -0.38 -13.36
CA CYS A 49 -2.13 -0.13 -12.12
C CYS A 49 -1.61 -1.41 -11.44
N THR A 50 -2.37 -2.50 -11.52
CA THR A 50 -2.04 -3.77 -10.86
C THR A 50 -0.91 -4.55 -11.52
N THR A 51 -0.40 -4.09 -12.66
CA THR A 51 0.84 -4.62 -13.24
C THR A 51 2.05 -4.31 -12.37
N CYS A 52 2.02 -3.19 -11.62
CA CYS A 52 3.10 -2.77 -10.74
C CYS A 52 2.73 -2.84 -9.25
N HIS A 53 1.46 -2.62 -8.91
CA HIS A 53 0.99 -2.57 -7.52
C HIS A 53 0.15 -3.79 -7.15
N ASN A 54 0.45 -4.40 -6.01
CA ASN A 54 -0.40 -5.44 -5.46
C ASN A 54 -1.52 -4.81 -4.63
N LEU A 55 -2.78 -5.00 -5.03
CA LEU A 55 -3.95 -4.45 -4.31
C LEU A 55 -3.99 -4.88 -2.84
N ASP A 56 -3.59 -6.12 -2.54
CA ASP A 56 -3.55 -6.64 -1.16
C ASP A 56 -2.44 -6.00 -0.32
N ASN A 57 -1.53 -5.24 -0.94
CA ASN A 57 -0.33 -4.72 -0.31
C ASN A 57 -0.23 -3.19 -0.31
N ILE A 58 -1.15 -2.48 -0.96
CA ILE A 58 -1.25 -1.01 -0.93
C ILE A 58 -2.22 -0.54 0.14
N HIS A 59 -2.09 0.71 0.59
CA HIS A 59 -3.00 1.32 1.58
C HIS A 59 -3.11 0.55 2.92
N LEU A 60 -2.08 -0.18 3.35
CA LEU A 60 -2.13 -0.91 4.63
C LEU A 60 -1.78 -0.06 5.85
N ILE A 61 -1.05 1.04 5.65
CA ILE A 61 -0.56 1.91 6.72
C ILE A 61 -0.92 3.34 6.37
N ASP A 62 -1.60 4.02 7.30
CA ASP A 62 -1.84 5.44 7.21
C ASP A 62 -0.53 6.21 7.40
N ARG A 63 -0.12 6.90 6.33
CA ARG A 63 1.08 7.76 6.32
C ARG A 63 0.71 9.24 6.30
N THR A 64 -0.58 9.56 6.26
CA THR A 64 -1.10 10.93 6.24
C THR A 64 -1.21 11.56 7.62
N GLY A 65 -1.03 10.77 8.69
CA GLY A 65 -1.14 11.23 10.07
C GLY A 65 -2.59 11.35 10.57
N GLY A 66 -3.49 10.50 10.09
CA GLY A 66 -4.89 10.42 10.52
C GLY A 66 -5.87 11.24 9.68
N LEU A 67 -5.46 11.72 8.50
CA LEU A 67 -6.32 12.54 7.64
C LEU A 67 -7.32 11.70 6.84
N VAL A 68 -7.04 10.41 6.66
CA VAL A 68 -7.90 9.46 5.97
C VAL A 68 -8.08 8.20 6.81
N ASP A 69 -9.25 7.58 6.70
CA ASP A 69 -9.47 6.23 7.20
C ASP A 69 -8.85 5.24 6.21
N ILE A 70 -7.62 4.80 6.50
CA ILE A 70 -6.86 4.00 5.55
C ILE A 70 -7.46 2.60 5.35
N GLU A 71 -8.19 2.07 6.34
CA GLU A 71 -8.87 0.78 6.20
C GLU A 71 -9.99 0.89 5.16
N VAL A 72 -10.77 1.97 5.20
CA VAL A 72 -11.81 2.25 4.19
C VAL A 72 -11.20 2.45 2.80
N VAL A 73 -10.06 3.14 2.71
CA VAL A 73 -9.36 3.35 1.42
C VAL A 73 -8.85 2.03 0.84
N HIS A 74 -8.29 1.15 1.68
CA HIS A 74 -7.85 -0.18 1.26
C HIS A 74 -9.03 -1.03 0.77
N ASP A 75 -10.11 -1.08 1.53
CA ASP A 75 -11.32 -1.81 1.16
C ASP A 75 -11.91 -1.31 -0.15
N HIS A 76 -11.90 0.01 -0.38
CA HIS A 76 -12.36 0.59 -1.63
C HIS A 76 -11.47 0.17 -2.81
N ALA A 77 -10.15 0.16 -2.64
CA ALA A 77 -9.21 -0.30 -3.67
C ALA A 77 -9.40 -1.79 -4.01
N LEU A 78 -9.70 -2.63 -3.03
CA LEU A 78 -10.00 -4.05 -3.24
C LEU A 78 -11.35 -4.26 -3.96
N GLN A 79 -12.36 -3.44 -3.65
CA GLN A 79 -13.70 -3.58 -4.22
C GLN A 79 -13.81 -3.04 -5.65
N GLU A 80 -13.31 -1.82 -5.88
CA GLU A 80 -13.42 -1.14 -7.18
C GLU A 80 -12.25 -1.45 -8.12
N GLY A 81 -11.18 -2.05 -7.61
CA GLY A 81 -9.97 -2.34 -8.36
C GLY A 81 -9.41 -1.10 -9.06
N VAL A 82 -8.88 -1.31 -10.26
CA VAL A 82 -8.22 -0.28 -11.06
C VAL A 82 -9.12 0.94 -11.35
N SER A 83 -10.43 0.74 -11.53
CA SER A 83 -11.37 1.85 -11.79
C SER A 83 -11.49 2.81 -10.61
N GLY A 84 -11.37 2.33 -9.37
CA GLY A 84 -11.41 3.16 -8.17
C GLY A 84 -10.16 4.03 -8.02
N CYS A 85 -8.99 3.56 -8.49
CA CYS A 85 -7.71 4.26 -8.34
C CYS A 85 -7.75 5.67 -8.93
N ALA A 86 -8.37 5.83 -10.10
CA ALA A 86 -8.39 7.12 -10.79
C ALA A 86 -9.25 8.18 -10.11
N ALA A 87 -10.15 7.79 -9.20
CA ALA A 87 -10.97 8.72 -8.43
C ALA A 87 -10.12 9.56 -7.45
N CYS A 88 -8.99 9.03 -6.98
CA CYS A 88 -8.10 9.70 -6.04
C CYS A 88 -6.76 10.10 -6.68
N HIS A 89 -6.20 9.24 -7.52
CA HIS A 89 -4.86 9.43 -8.09
C HIS A 89 -4.85 10.08 -9.48
N GLY A 90 -6.03 10.38 -10.02
CA GLY A 90 -6.20 10.85 -11.39
C GLY A 90 -5.96 9.73 -12.42
N THR A 91 -5.88 10.08 -13.70
CA THR A 91 -5.74 9.08 -14.77
C THR A 91 -4.33 8.51 -14.91
N ASN A 92 -3.38 8.89 -14.03
CA ASN A 92 -1.97 8.53 -14.16
C ASN A 92 -1.39 8.90 -15.55
N GLY A 93 -1.84 10.04 -16.12
CA GLY A 93 -1.47 10.48 -17.46
C GLY A 93 -2.03 9.65 -18.61
N ALA A 94 -2.86 8.63 -18.33
CA ALA A 94 -3.55 7.87 -19.36
C ALA A 94 -4.67 8.71 -20.02
N PRO A 95 -4.90 8.53 -21.34
CA PRO A 95 -5.90 9.26 -22.12
C PRO A 95 -7.35 8.82 -21.84
#